data_AF-A0A834MUX3-F1
#
_entry.id   AF-A0A834MUX3-F1
#
_cell.length_a   1.000
_cell.length_b   1.000
_cell.length_c   1.000
_cell.angle_alpha   90.00
_cell.angle_beta   90.00
_cell.angle_gamma   90.00
#
_symmetry.space_group_name_H-M   'P 1'
#
loop_
_entity.id
_entity.type
_entity.pdbx_description
1 polymer ?
#
loop_
_entity_poly.entity_id
_entity_poly.type
_entity_poly.pdbx_seq_one_letter_code
_entity_poly.pdbx_strand_id
1 'polypeptide(L)'
;MAFNWAEGETIKLLILYGQYDCLKYPFDDNFDKKMYRYKAYKHIVDAMNIPSLTIYDCITKIEDLKKQYCYELSKIAVAILCGKLYESQTKYFKLMHDLFFPFVNCDQKEDKITKDMVKDVCTEIDLIEEKKDDEFDMFAKSIAYQLRNISLKSAIELEKKIQDLVTEERLSNIKRSLSSDNIICCCSCSNCVEIRQKNGFELQVTTSNQVFKTKEK
;
A
#
# COMPACT_ATOMS: atom_id res chain seq x y z
N MET A 1 -23.51 -25.27 -13.59
CA MET A 1 -22.41 -26.27 -13.52
C MET A 1 -21.17 -25.56 -14.01
N ALA A 2 -20.06 -25.61 -13.26
CA ALA A 2 -18.83 -24.94 -13.68
C ALA A 2 -18.13 -25.78 -14.76
N PHE A 3 -17.71 -25.15 -15.86
CA PHE A 3 -16.87 -25.78 -16.86
C PHE A 3 -15.53 -26.21 -16.23
N ASN A 4 -15.07 -27.44 -16.51
CA ASN A 4 -13.81 -27.95 -15.97
C ASN A 4 -12.64 -27.55 -16.87
N TRP A 5 -11.75 -26.70 -16.37
CA TRP A 5 -10.65 -26.13 -17.14
C TRP A 5 -9.36 -26.95 -16.99
N ALA A 6 -8.88 -27.52 -18.10
CA ALA A 6 -7.54 -28.07 -18.16
C ALA A 6 -6.46 -26.96 -18.22
N GLU A 7 -5.22 -27.31 -17.90
CA GLU A 7 -4.09 -26.36 -17.93
C GLU A 7 -3.87 -25.76 -19.32
N GLY A 8 -3.90 -26.60 -20.37
CA GLY A 8 -3.74 -26.14 -21.75
C GLY A 8 -4.86 -25.19 -22.22
N GLU A 9 -6.09 -25.43 -21.78
CA GLU A 9 -7.24 -24.58 -22.08
C GLU A 9 -7.12 -23.23 -21.35
N THR A 10 -6.64 -23.24 -20.11
CA THR A 10 -6.38 -22.03 -19.32
C THR A 10 -5.32 -21.15 -19.99
N ILE A 11 -4.22 -21.76 -20.45
CA ILE A 11 -3.17 -21.06 -21.20
C ILE A 11 -3.73 -20.46 -22.49
N LYS A 12 -4.49 -21.26 -23.26
CA LYS A 12 -5.10 -20.79 -24.52
C LYS A 12 -6.08 -19.64 -24.28
N LEU A 13 -6.88 -19.70 -23.21
CA LEU A 13 -7.78 -18.63 -22.81
C LEU A 13 -7.03 -17.33 -22.50
N LEU A 14 -5.95 -17.40 -21.71
CA LEU A 14 -5.15 -16.22 -21.37
C LEU A 14 -4.51 -15.58 -22.61
N ILE A 15 -4.00 -16.40 -23.54
CA ILE A 15 -3.44 -15.91 -24.81
C ILE A 15 -4.50 -15.18 -25.63
N LEU A 16 -5.68 -15.79 -25.81
CA LEU A 16 -6.78 -15.19 -26.58
C LEU A 16 -7.33 -13.93 -25.90
N TYR A 17 -7.49 -13.94 -24.57
CA TYR A 17 -7.92 -12.77 -23.80
C TYR A 17 -6.97 -11.58 -23.98
N GLY A 18 -5.66 -11.84 -23.97
CA GLY A 18 -4.63 -10.83 -24.13
C GLY A 18 -4.62 -10.11 -25.49
N GLN A 19 -5.34 -10.62 -26.50
CA GLN A 19 -5.42 -10.00 -27.83
C GLN A 19 -6.48 -8.89 -27.93
N TYR A 20 -7.34 -8.74 -26.91
CA TYR A 20 -8.46 -7.81 -26.97
C TYR A 20 -8.30 -6.67 -25.98
N ASP A 21 -7.94 -5.49 -26.49
CA ASP A 21 -7.68 -4.34 -25.64
C ASP A 21 -8.92 -3.90 -24.85
N CYS A 22 -10.09 -3.93 -25.51
CA CYS A 22 -11.40 -3.66 -24.89
C CYS A 22 -11.80 -4.61 -23.74
N LEU A 23 -11.06 -5.69 -23.51
CA LEU A 23 -11.25 -6.58 -22.36
C LEU A 23 -10.23 -6.34 -21.23
N LYS A 24 -9.04 -5.83 -21.57
CA LYS A 24 -7.88 -5.74 -20.67
C LYS A 24 -7.65 -4.32 -20.15
N TYR A 25 -7.83 -3.31 -21.00
CA TYR A 25 -7.40 -1.95 -20.71
C TYR A 25 -8.60 -1.05 -20.36
N PRO A 26 -8.68 -0.53 -19.13
CA PRO A 26 -9.74 0.40 -18.72
C PRO A 26 -9.78 1.69 -19.52
N PHE A 27 -8.65 2.08 -20.13
CA PHE A 27 -8.52 3.29 -20.95
C PHE A 27 -8.84 3.07 -22.43
N ASP A 28 -9.21 1.86 -22.84
CA ASP A 28 -9.68 1.61 -24.21
C ASP A 28 -11.07 2.25 -24.40
N ASP A 29 -11.25 2.97 -25.52
CA ASP A 29 -12.51 3.65 -25.84
C ASP A 29 -13.72 2.70 -25.90
N ASN A 30 -13.49 1.39 -26.02
CA ASN A 30 -14.51 0.37 -26.08
C ASN A 30 -14.59 -0.50 -24.81
N PHE A 31 -13.80 -0.23 -23.77
CA PHE A 31 -13.80 -0.98 -22.52
C PHE A 31 -15.16 -0.96 -21.81
N ASP A 32 -15.83 0.19 -21.75
CA ASP A 32 -17.16 0.28 -21.12
C ASP A 32 -18.29 -0.16 -22.05
N LYS A 33 -17.99 -0.45 -23.32
CA LYS A 33 -19.00 -0.80 -24.32
C LYS A 33 -19.29 -2.30 -24.30
N LYS A 34 -20.39 -2.66 -23.61
CA LYS A 34 -20.91 -4.04 -23.48
C LYS A 34 -20.89 -4.83 -24.80
N MET A 35 -21.26 -4.20 -25.92
CA MET A 35 -21.30 -4.87 -27.23
C MET A 35 -19.93 -5.31 -27.73
N TYR A 36 -18.87 -4.53 -27.51
CA TYR A 36 -17.51 -4.87 -27.96
C TYR A 36 -16.92 -5.99 -27.09
N ARG A 37 -17.13 -5.93 -25.78
CA ARG A 37 -16.75 -7.03 -24.87
C ARG A 37 -17.44 -8.34 -25.22
N TYR A 38 -18.75 -8.28 -25.51
CA TYR A 38 -19.50 -9.45 -25.95
C TYR A 38 -18.94 -10.03 -27.25
N LYS A 39 -18.64 -9.19 -28.26
CA LYS A 39 -18.03 -9.63 -29.52
C LYS A 39 -16.67 -10.29 -29.30
N ALA A 40 -15.82 -9.69 -28.46
CA ALA A 40 -14.51 -10.23 -28.11
C ALA A 40 -14.65 -11.61 -27.44
N TYR A 41 -15.45 -11.73 -26.38
CA TYR A 41 -15.66 -13.03 -25.72
C TYR A 41 -16.31 -14.07 -26.64
N LYS A 42 -17.24 -13.67 -27.50
CA LYS A 42 -17.82 -14.58 -28.50
C LYS A 42 -16.74 -15.14 -29.42
N HIS A 43 -15.86 -14.29 -29.93
CA HIS A 43 -14.74 -14.74 -30.76
C HIS A 43 -13.77 -15.64 -29.98
N ILE A 44 -13.51 -15.35 -28.70
CA ILE A 44 -12.70 -16.22 -27.85
C ILE A 44 -13.34 -17.62 -27.76
N VAL A 45 -14.64 -17.72 -27.49
CA VAL A 45 -15.35 -19.01 -27.43
C VAL A 45 -15.26 -19.77 -28.76
N ASP A 46 -15.49 -19.08 -29.88
CA ASP A 46 -15.39 -19.68 -31.22
C ASP A 46 -13.95 -20.19 -31.50
N ALA A 47 -12.93 -19.41 -31.13
CA ALA A 47 -11.52 -19.77 -31.30
C ALA A 47 -11.03 -20.87 -30.34
N MET A 48 -11.67 -21.01 -29.16
CA MET A 48 -11.40 -22.11 -28.24
C MET A 48 -11.79 -23.45 -28.86
N ASN A 49 -12.84 -23.49 -29.69
CA ASN A 49 -13.35 -24.67 -30.41
C ASN A 49 -13.67 -25.84 -29.45
N ILE A 50 -14.28 -25.52 -28.31
CA ILE A 50 -14.67 -26.50 -27.29
C ILE A 50 -16.19 -26.61 -27.28
N PRO A 51 -16.75 -27.82 -27.52
CA PRO A 51 -18.19 -28.05 -27.38
C PRO A 51 -18.63 -27.69 -25.96
N SER A 52 -19.77 -27.02 -25.81
CA SER A 52 -20.38 -26.58 -24.53
C SER A 52 -19.71 -25.42 -23.79
N LEU A 53 -18.57 -24.89 -24.25
CA LEU A 53 -17.98 -23.71 -23.64
C LEU A 53 -18.84 -22.47 -23.92
N THR A 54 -19.19 -21.72 -22.89
CA THR A 54 -19.96 -20.47 -23.03
C THR A 54 -19.11 -19.23 -22.77
N ILE A 55 -19.63 -18.07 -23.20
CA ILE A 55 -19.04 -16.76 -22.89
C ILE A 55 -18.96 -16.55 -21.37
N TYR A 56 -20.00 -17.00 -20.65
CA TYR A 56 -20.05 -16.89 -19.19
C TYR A 56 -18.90 -17.65 -18.54
N ASP A 57 -18.63 -18.89 -18.99
CA ASP A 57 -17.52 -19.69 -18.45
C ASP A 57 -16.16 -19.01 -18.65
N CYS A 58 -15.95 -18.37 -19.81
CA CYS A 58 -14.73 -17.61 -20.09
C CYS A 58 -14.59 -16.40 -19.15
N ILE A 59 -15.68 -15.65 -18.95
CA ILE A 59 -15.70 -14.48 -18.06
C ILE A 59 -15.39 -14.92 -16.63
N THR A 60 -16.12 -15.90 -16.10
CA THR A 60 -15.93 -16.41 -14.74
C THR A 60 -14.52 -16.95 -14.55
N LYS A 61 -13.97 -17.68 -15.54
CA LYS A 61 -12.59 -18.16 -15.46
C LYS A 61 -11.56 -17.04 -15.43
N ILE A 62 -11.74 -15.98 -16.23
CA ILE A 62 -10.84 -14.81 -16.20
C ILE A 62 -10.93 -14.10 -14.84
N GLU A 63 -12.12 -13.95 -14.26
CA GLU A 63 -12.28 -13.39 -12.91
C GLU A 63 -11.58 -14.24 -11.84
N ASP A 64 -11.73 -15.56 -11.90
CA ASP A 64 -11.06 -16.47 -10.98
C ASP A 64 -9.53 -16.44 -11.15
N LEU A 65 -9.03 -16.35 -12.38
CA LEU A 65 -7.61 -16.17 -12.66
C LEU A 65 -7.10 -14.83 -12.10
N LYS A 66 -7.84 -13.74 -12.24
CA LYS A 66 -7.45 -12.45 -11.63
C LYS A 66 -7.34 -12.57 -10.10
N LYS A 67 -8.30 -13.24 -9.44
CA LYS A 67 -8.24 -13.50 -7.98
C LYS A 67 -7.05 -14.37 -7.60
N GLN A 68 -6.84 -15.46 -8.32
CA GLN A 68 -5.71 -16.37 -8.12
C GLN A 68 -4.38 -15.63 -8.29
N TYR A 69 -4.27 -14.74 -9.27
CA TYR A 69 -3.09 -13.93 -9.49
C TYR A 69 -2.79 -13.01 -8.30
N CYS A 70 -3.80 -12.29 -7.80
CA CYS A 70 -3.67 -11.46 -6.61
C CYS A 70 -3.23 -12.28 -5.39
N TYR A 71 -3.79 -13.49 -5.22
CA TYR A 71 -3.40 -14.38 -4.14
C TYR A 71 -1.94 -14.84 -4.24
N GLU A 72 -1.47 -15.18 -5.44
CA GLU A 72 -0.06 -15.50 -5.68
C GLU A 72 0.86 -14.31 -5.40
N LEU A 73 0.45 -13.08 -5.78
CA LEU A 73 1.20 -11.86 -5.42
C LEU A 73 1.29 -11.67 -3.90
N SER A 74 0.22 -11.93 -3.15
CA SER A 74 0.24 -11.87 -1.69
C SER A 74 1.21 -12.88 -1.09
N LYS A 75 1.25 -14.12 -1.60
CA LYS A 75 2.23 -15.13 -1.15
C LYS A 75 3.66 -14.72 -1.43
N ILE A 76 3.93 -14.17 -2.63
CA ILE A 76 5.26 -13.64 -2.99
C ILE A 76 5.65 -12.52 -2.03
N ALA A 77 4.74 -11.57 -1.77
CA ALA A 77 5.00 -10.46 -0.86
C ALA A 77 5.33 -10.93 0.56
N VAL A 78 4.53 -11.86 1.11
CA VAL A 78 4.77 -12.44 2.44
C VAL A 78 6.11 -13.19 2.49
N ALA A 79 6.42 -13.99 1.46
CA ALA A 79 7.69 -14.71 1.41
C ALA A 79 8.89 -13.75 1.44
N ILE A 80 8.85 -12.67 0.64
CA ILE A 80 9.89 -11.63 0.63
C ILE A 80 10.04 -10.98 2.01
N LEU A 81 8.92 -10.62 2.67
CA LEU A 81 8.93 -10.04 4.01
C LEU A 81 9.54 -10.97 5.06
N CYS A 82 9.30 -12.28 4.94
CA CYS A 82 9.90 -13.29 5.82
C CYS A 82 11.33 -13.70 5.41
N GLY A 83 11.93 -13.07 4.39
CA GLY A 83 13.25 -13.44 3.87
C GLY A 83 13.29 -14.83 3.22
N LYS A 84 12.15 -15.33 2.74
CA LYS A 84 12.00 -16.62 2.05
C LYS A 84 11.83 -16.41 0.55
N LEU A 85 12.24 -17.41 -0.23
CA LEU A 85 11.96 -17.48 -1.65
C LEU A 85 10.62 -18.20 -1.87
N TYR A 86 9.76 -17.62 -2.71
CA TYR A 86 8.54 -18.25 -3.18
C TYR A 86 8.43 -18.10 -4.69
N GLU A 87 8.21 -19.21 -5.38
CA GLU A 87 7.90 -19.26 -6.80
C GLU A 87 6.53 -19.88 -7.00
N SER A 88 5.70 -19.25 -7.83
CA SER A 88 4.37 -19.81 -8.15
C SER A 88 4.53 -21.14 -8.88
N GLN A 89 3.79 -22.16 -8.43
CA GLN A 89 3.80 -23.49 -9.05
C GLN A 89 2.99 -23.55 -10.36
N THR A 90 2.31 -22.44 -10.73
CA THR A 90 1.44 -22.42 -11.90
C THR A 90 2.21 -22.02 -13.16
N LYS A 91 2.15 -22.85 -14.21
CA LYS A 91 2.89 -22.60 -15.46
C LYS A 91 2.44 -21.35 -16.20
N TYR A 92 1.21 -20.90 -15.93
CA TYR A 92 0.63 -19.71 -16.53
C TYR A 92 0.76 -18.46 -15.65
N PHE A 93 1.46 -18.52 -14.51
CA PHE A 93 1.71 -17.34 -13.66
C PHE A 93 2.36 -16.20 -14.43
N LYS A 94 3.37 -16.50 -15.25
CA LYS A 94 4.06 -15.49 -16.07
C LYS A 94 3.09 -14.79 -17.03
N LEU A 95 2.22 -15.56 -17.69
CA LEU A 95 1.20 -15.00 -18.58
C LEU A 95 0.20 -14.13 -17.80
N MET A 96 -0.23 -14.57 -16.61
CA MET A 96 -1.09 -13.77 -15.75
C MET A 96 -0.41 -12.47 -15.31
N HIS A 97 0.89 -12.53 -14.97
CA HIS A 97 1.67 -11.36 -14.60
C HIS A 97 1.70 -10.35 -15.75
N ASP A 98 2.05 -10.76 -16.96
CA ASP A 98 2.11 -9.88 -18.13
C ASP A 98 0.73 -9.27 -18.49
N LEU A 99 -0.35 -10.01 -18.23
CA LEU A 99 -1.71 -9.58 -18.55
C LEU A 99 -2.38 -8.75 -17.46
N PHE A 100 -2.12 -9.02 -16.18
CA PHE A 100 -2.87 -8.44 -15.07
C PHE A 100 -2.04 -7.47 -14.24
N PHE A 101 -0.72 -7.68 -14.11
CA PHE A 101 0.14 -6.82 -13.27
C PHE A 101 0.02 -5.33 -13.55
N PRO A 102 -0.04 -4.84 -14.80
CA PRO A 102 -0.15 -3.41 -15.08
C PRO A 102 -1.39 -2.74 -14.49
N PHE A 103 -2.38 -3.52 -14.04
CA PHE A 103 -3.69 -3.03 -13.58
C PHE A 103 -4.00 -3.38 -12.12
N VAL A 104 -3.16 -4.16 -11.43
CA VAL A 104 -3.40 -4.58 -10.03
C VAL A 104 -3.51 -3.38 -9.07
N ASN A 105 -2.96 -2.22 -9.44
CA ASN A 105 -3.01 -1.00 -8.63
C ASN A 105 -4.06 0.03 -9.09
N CYS A 106 -4.93 -0.31 -10.05
CA CYS A 106 -5.89 0.66 -10.64
C CYS A 106 -7.28 0.62 -10.00
N ASP A 107 -7.65 -0.45 -9.30
CA ASP A 107 -8.97 -0.58 -8.68
C ASP A 107 -8.90 -0.33 -7.16
N GLN A 108 -9.13 0.92 -6.76
CA GLN A 108 -9.69 1.22 -5.45
C GLN A 108 -11.17 0.79 -5.43
N LYS A 109 -11.43 -0.51 -5.27
CA LYS A 109 -12.69 -1.01 -4.70
C LYS A 109 -12.37 -2.17 -3.78
N GLU A 110 -12.47 -1.89 -2.49
CA GLU A 110 -12.43 -2.86 -1.41
C GLU A 110 -13.48 -3.94 -1.65
N ASP A 111 -13.06 -5.18 -1.89
CA ASP A 111 -13.93 -6.33 -1.82
C ASP A 111 -13.39 -7.36 -0.83
N LYS A 112 -14.31 -7.81 0.02
CA LYS A 112 -14.24 -8.65 1.23
C LYS A 112 -13.54 -10.00 1.11
N ILE A 113 -12.80 -10.26 0.04
CA ILE A 113 -12.26 -11.58 -0.34
C ILE A 113 -11.03 -11.96 0.51
N THR A 114 -10.34 -11.00 1.12
CA THR A 114 -9.11 -11.24 1.89
C THR A 114 -9.34 -11.79 3.30
N LYS A 115 -10.54 -11.67 3.89
CA LYS A 115 -10.79 -12.07 5.29
C LYS A 115 -10.83 -13.59 5.49
N ASP A 116 -11.24 -14.36 4.49
CA ASP A 116 -11.37 -15.82 4.63
C ASP A 116 -10.09 -16.60 4.25
N MET A 117 -9.14 -16.01 3.52
CA MET A 117 -8.05 -16.76 2.85
C MET A 117 -6.67 -16.68 3.53
N VAL A 118 -6.52 -15.90 4.60
CA VAL A 118 -5.24 -15.71 5.34
C VAL A 118 -5.12 -16.66 6.56
N LYS A 119 -6.17 -17.43 6.86
CA LYS A 119 -6.26 -18.23 8.10
C LYS A 119 -5.23 -19.37 8.20
N ASP A 120 -4.66 -19.82 7.08
CA ASP A 120 -3.84 -21.04 7.04
C ASP A 120 -2.32 -20.82 6.97
N VAL A 121 -1.80 -19.57 6.97
CA VAL A 121 -0.35 -19.37 6.73
C VAL A 121 0.44 -18.62 7.82
N CYS A 122 -0.15 -17.89 8.76
CA CYS A 122 0.58 -17.43 9.97
C CYS A 122 -0.42 -17.01 11.06
N THR A 123 -0.44 -17.74 12.18
CA THR A 123 -1.34 -17.53 13.34
C THR A 123 -0.99 -16.33 14.22
N GLU A 124 -0.33 -15.28 13.70
CA GLU A 124 0.02 -14.06 14.45
C GLU A 124 0.01 -12.81 13.55
N ILE A 125 -1.08 -12.54 12.84
CA ILE A 125 -1.31 -11.21 12.24
C ILE A 125 -2.69 -10.70 12.70
N ASP A 126 -2.77 -10.40 13.99
CA ASP A 126 -3.96 -9.84 14.64
C ASP A 126 -4.04 -8.31 14.56
N LEU A 127 -3.28 -7.61 13.70
CA LEU A 127 -3.21 -6.14 13.74
C LEU A 127 -3.15 -5.41 12.38
N ILE A 128 -3.82 -5.91 11.34
CA ILE A 128 -4.24 -5.01 10.26
C ILE A 128 -5.60 -4.47 10.64
N GLU A 129 -5.62 -3.51 11.57
CA GLU A 129 -6.75 -2.60 11.67
C GLU A 129 -6.88 -1.89 10.31
N GLU A 130 -8.00 -2.11 9.62
CA GLU A 130 -8.39 -1.38 8.42
C GLU A 130 -8.56 0.11 8.78
N LYS A 131 -7.44 0.85 8.82
CA LYS A 131 -7.49 2.31 8.89
C LYS A 131 -7.86 2.84 7.53
N LYS A 132 -9.03 3.47 7.46
CA LYS A 132 -9.43 4.31 6.34
C LYS A 132 -8.38 5.41 6.19
N ASP A 133 -7.63 5.40 5.09
CA ASP A 133 -6.61 6.42 4.83
C ASP A 133 -7.28 7.81 4.82
N ASP A 134 -6.80 8.71 5.66
CA ASP A 134 -7.16 10.12 5.63
C ASP A 134 -6.21 10.93 4.72
N GLU A 135 -6.40 12.25 4.69
CA GLU A 135 -5.55 13.14 3.89
C GLU A 135 -4.07 13.10 4.30
N PHE A 136 -3.79 12.84 5.57
CA PHE A 136 -2.43 12.74 6.11
C PHE A 136 -1.80 11.40 5.75
N ASP A 137 -2.59 10.30 5.76
CA ASP A 137 -2.13 9.00 5.27
C ASP A 137 -1.76 9.07 3.77
N MET A 138 -2.60 9.75 2.97
CA MET A 138 -2.33 9.95 1.54
C MET A 138 -1.10 10.85 1.31
N PHE A 139 -0.94 11.91 2.10
CA PHE A 139 0.26 12.74 2.06
C PHE A 139 1.52 11.95 2.44
N ALA A 140 1.46 11.14 3.50
CA ALA A 140 2.56 10.29 3.93
C ALA A 140 2.95 9.27 2.83
N LYS A 141 1.96 8.67 2.14
CA LYS A 141 2.20 7.79 0.99
C LYS A 141 2.90 8.51 -0.17
N SER A 142 2.52 9.77 -0.44
CA SER A 142 3.18 10.61 -1.46
C SER A 142 4.64 10.91 -1.10
N ILE A 143 4.91 11.31 0.13
CA ILE A 143 6.28 11.55 0.63
C ILE A 143 7.12 10.27 0.55
N ALA A 144 6.57 9.14 0.99
CA ALA A 144 7.25 7.85 0.90
C ALA A 144 7.58 7.46 -0.55
N TYR A 145 6.67 7.72 -1.50
CA TYR A 145 6.95 7.51 -2.92
C TYR A 145 8.11 8.38 -3.41
N GLN A 146 8.16 9.66 -3.04
CA GLN A 146 9.25 10.56 -3.42
C GLN A 146 10.60 10.12 -2.82
N LEU A 147 10.64 9.72 -1.54
CA LEU A 147 11.85 9.24 -0.88
C LEU A 147 12.41 7.95 -1.51
N ARG A 148 11.54 7.06 -1.98
CA ARG A 148 11.96 5.83 -2.69
C ARG A 148 12.58 6.08 -4.06
N ASN A 149 12.29 7.23 -4.68
CA ASN A 149 12.73 7.58 -6.02
C ASN A 149 13.97 8.50 -6.06
N ILE A 150 14.61 8.73 -4.91
CA ILE A 150 15.88 9.45 -4.80
C ILE A 150 16.98 8.53 -4.24
N SER A 151 18.23 9.00 -4.19
CA SER A 151 19.32 8.17 -3.65
C SER A 151 19.10 7.86 -2.16
N LEU A 152 19.49 6.67 -1.70
CA LEU A 152 19.33 6.26 -0.30
C LEU A 152 19.93 7.28 0.69
N LYS A 153 21.12 7.81 0.38
CA LYS A 153 21.76 8.83 1.19
C LYS A 153 20.91 10.10 1.29
N SER A 154 20.41 10.60 0.15
CA SER A 154 19.53 11.77 0.11
C SER A 154 18.20 11.51 0.81
N ALA A 155 17.64 10.30 0.70
CA ALA A 155 16.42 9.90 1.38
C ALA A 155 16.57 9.95 2.90
N ILE A 156 17.64 9.37 3.44
CA ILE A 156 17.93 9.38 4.89
C ILE A 156 18.11 10.81 5.40
N GLU A 157 18.86 11.64 4.67
CA GLU A 157 19.05 13.05 5.04
C GLU A 157 17.74 13.85 5.01
N LEU A 158 16.87 13.59 4.04
CA LEU A 158 15.58 14.27 3.91
C LEU A 158 14.57 13.79 4.95
N GLU A 159 14.52 12.48 5.22
CA GLU A 159 13.70 11.88 6.26
C GLU A 159 14.00 12.50 7.63
N LYS A 160 15.29 12.64 7.98
CA LYS A 160 15.71 13.30 9.21
C LYS A 160 15.16 14.73 9.30
N LYS A 161 15.29 15.52 8.24
CA LYS A 161 14.79 16.91 8.21
C LYS A 161 13.27 16.98 8.41
N ILE A 162 12.51 16.06 7.81
CA ILE A 162 11.05 15.99 7.98
C ILE A 162 10.72 15.67 9.45
N GLN A 163 11.40 14.71 10.06
CA GLN A 163 11.20 14.34 11.46
C GLN A 163 11.54 15.49 12.41
N ASP A 164 12.64 16.20 12.15
CA ASP A 164 13.06 17.37 12.95
C ASP A 164 11.97 18.46 12.89
N LEU A 165 11.46 18.81 11.69
CA LEU A 165 10.38 19.79 11.52
C LEU A 165 9.10 19.43 12.29
N VAL A 166 8.65 18.17 12.19
CA VAL A 166 7.44 17.71 12.90
C VAL A 166 7.66 17.75 14.42
N THR A 167 8.85 17.39 14.88
CA THR A 167 9.20 17.40 16.31
C THR A 167 9.24 18.82 16.87
N GLU A 168 9.85 19.76 16.14
CA GLU A 168 9.92 21.17 16.52
C GLU A 168 8.52 21.80 16.67
N GLU A 169 7.61 21.56 15.72
CA GLU A 169 6.25 22.11 15.79
C GLU A 169 5.46 21.50 16.97
N ARG A 170 5.60 20.18 17.21
CA ARG A 170 4.99 19.51 18.37
C ARG A 170 5.46 20.11 19.69
N LEU A 171 6.77 20.32 19.84
CA LEU A 171 7.35 20.94 21.04
C LEU A 171 6.87 22.38 21.22
N SER A 172 6.76 23.14 20.13
CA SER A 172 6.27 24.51 20.15
C SER A 172 4.80 24.60 20.60
N ASN A 173 3.95 23.69 20.13
CA ASN A 173 2.55 23.63 20.56
C ASN A 173 2.39 23.26 22.04
N ILE A 174 3.21 22.36 22.55
CA ILE A 174 3.23 22.02 24.00
C ILE A 174 3.62 23.25 24.84
N LYS A 175 4.62 24.02 24.39
CA LYS A 175 5.03 25.25 25.10
C LYS A 175 3.92 26.31 25.12
N ARG A 176 3.18 26.44 24.01
CA ARG A 176 2.03 27.36 23.90
C ARG A 176 0.90 26.95 24.85
N SER A 177 0.55 25.66 24.91
CA SER A 177 -0.50 25.19 25.82
C SER A 177 -0.13 25.40 27.29
N LEU A 178 1.13 25.18 27.67
CA LEU A 178 1.62 25.42 29.04
C LEU A 178 1.66 26.92 29.44
N SER A 179 1.63 27.83 28.46
CA SER A 179 1.63 29.28 28.71
C SER A 179 0.21 29.85 28.87
N SER A 180 -0.83 29.10 28.50
CA SER A 180 -2.23 29.55 28.48
C SER A 180 -3.09 28.98 29.59
N ASP A 181 -2.64 27.94 30.28
CA ASP A 181 -3.30 27.46 31.49
C ASP A 181 -3.02 28.43 32.65
N ASN A 182 -3.94 29.37 32.82
CA ASN A 182 -4.12 30.08 34.08
C ASN A 182 -4.12 29.05 35.21
N ILE A 183 -3.08 29.08 36.05
CA ILE A 183 -3.06 28.38 37.32
C ILE A 183 -4.25 28.89 38.14
N ILE A 184 -5.37 28.18 38.09
CA ILE A 184 -6.48 28.36 39.02
C ILE A 184 -6.05 27.68 40.31
N CYS A 185 -5.64 28.48 41.28
CA CYS A 185 -5.42 28.02 42.64
C CYS A 185 -6.77 27.69 43.28
N CYS A 186 -7.03 26.41 43.55
CA CYS A 186 -8.24 25.91 44.23
C CYS A 186 -8.09 25.87 45.78
N CYS A 187 -7.34 26.78 46.40
CA CYS A 187 -7.39 26.93 47.86
C CYS A 187 -8.18 28.20 48.24
N SER A 188 -9.03 28.09 49.26
CA SER A 188 -9.62 29.23 49.96
C SER A 188 -8.60 29.86 50.92
N CYS A 189 -7.38 30.16 50.44
CA CYS A 189 -6.30 30.63 51.29
C CYS A 189 -5.82 32.04 50.90
N SER A 190 -5.89 32.97 51.87
CA SER A 190 -5.74 34.43 51.67
C SER A 190 -4.34 34.93 51.31
N ASN A 191 -3.41 34.07 50.86
CA ASN A 191 -1.99 34.44 50.73
C ASN A 191 -1.30 34.07 49.41
N CYS A 192 -2.03 33.83 48.31
CA CYS A 192 -1.42 33.54 46.99
C CYS A 192 -1.35 34.79 46.09
N VAL A 193 -0.64 35.85 46.50
CA VAL A 193 -0.40 37.04 45.64
C VAL A 193 1.06 37.26 45.23
N GLU A 194 2.05 36.53 45.77
CA GLU A 194 3.46 36.78 45.40
C GLU A 194 4.22 35.55 44.89
N ILE A 195 3.87 35.04 43.71
CA ILE A 195 4.88 34.44 42.81
C ILE A 195 4.53 34.79 41.34
N ARG A 196 4.59 36.08 41.01
CA ARG A 196 4.76 36.56 39.63
C ARG A 196 5.77 37.70 39.64
N GLN A 197 7.05 37.36 39.85
CA GLN A 197 8.24 38.13 39.45
C GLN A 197 9.46 37.56 40.17
N LYS A 198 10.02 36.47 39.63
CA LYS A 198 11.43 36.05 39.72
C LYS A 198 11.49 34.61 39.29
N ASN A 199 11.83 34.41 38.02
CA ASN A 199 12.70 33.35 37.53
C ASN A 199 12.81 33.56 36.02
N GLY A 200 13.76 34.43 35.64
CA GLY A 200 14.41 34.27 34.35
C GLY A 200 15.12 32.92 34.38
N PHE A 201 14.85 32.09 33.37
CA PHE A 201 15.69 30.95 33.06
C PHE A 201 16.14 31.14 31.60
N GLU A 202 17.27 31.83 31.44
CA GLU A 202 18.07 31.74 30.23
C GLU A 202 18.59 30.30 30.13
N LEU A 203 18.12 29.54 29.15
CA LEU A 203 18.80 28.31 28.76
C LEU A 203 19.85 28.68 27.71
N GLN A 204 21.10 28.84 28.15
CA GLN A 204 22.24 28.94 27.24
C GLN A 204 22.43 27.61 26.51
N VAL A 205 22.17 27.60 25.21
CA VAL A 205 22.61 26.53 24.31
C VAL A 205 24.09 26.75 24.05
N THR A 206 24.95 26.02 24.76
CA THR A 206 26.37 25.94 24.43
C THR A 206 26.56 24.90 23.32
N THR A 207 26.76 25.38 22.09
CA THR A 207 27.36 24.59 21.02
C THR A 207 28.86 24.49 21.27
N SER A 208 29.32 23.34 21.77
CA SER A 208 30.74 22.98 21.70
C SER A 208 30.95 21.96 20.60
N ASN A 209 31.25 22.47 19.39
CA ASN A 209 32.02 21.71 18.40
C ASN A 209 33.48 21.68 18.86
N GLN A 210 33.98 20.52 19.28
CA GLN A 210 35.42 20.26 19.33
C GLN A 210 35.78 18.94 18.65
N VAL A 211 36.27 19.15 17.43
CA VAL A 211 37.25 18.41 16.64
C VAL A 211 38.11 17.43 17.45
N PHE A 212 38.07 16.15 17.07
CA PHE A 212 39.11 15.16 17.38
C PHE A 212 40.41 15.51 16.63
N LYS A 213 41.50 15.75 17.36
CA LYS A 213 42.87 15.58 16.86
C LYS A 213 43.61 14.64 17.80
N THR A 214 43.89 13.45 17.30
CA THR A 214 44.84 12.49 17.86
C THR A 214 46.27 12.97 17.62
N LYS A 215 47.10 12.95 18.67
CA LYS A 215 48.56 12.78 18.59
C LYS A 215 49.02 12.02 19.83
N GLU A 216 49.35 10.73 19.65
CA GLU A 216 50.23 10.01 20.55
C GLU A 216 51.68 10.16 20.08
N LYS A 217 52.58 9.93 21.05
CA LYS A 217 53.99 10.30 21.12
C LYS A 217 54.90 9.65 20.09
#